data_AF-A0A961NMW5-F1
#
_entry.id   AF-A0A961NMW5-F1
#
_cell.length_a   1.000
_cell.length_b   1.000
_cell.length_c   1.000
_cell.angle_alpha   90.00
_cell.angle_beta   90.00
_cell.angle_gamma   90.00
#
_symmetry.space_group_name_H-M   'P 1'
#
loop_
_entity.id
_entity.type
_entity.pdbx_description
1 polymer ?
#
loop_
_entity_poly.entity_id
_entity_poly.type
_entity_poly.pdbx_seq_one_letter_code
_entity_poly.pdbx_strand_id
1 'polypeptide(L)'
;VNFNLETNIPDVYAAGDCAQFRKPDGSPGPIEQLWYTGRMQGENVGVRIGRRSLAAMDRPHDHIPDNAYDRGVWFNSAKFFTIEYQTYGFVPPHPEHSAVWIHPEGKHLIRLTWDLDERRETQITGMNALGVRFRQDVFEHWIKSKQNIEYVVEHLGDAAFDPEFFHKYHRDLQAAFDPETKAVAL
;
A
#
# COMPACT_ATOMS: atom_id res chain seq x y z
N VAL A 1 -19.19 5.90 8.70
CA VAL A 1 -19.34 4.50 9.14
C VAL A 1 -18.31 4.13 10.20
N ASN A 2 -18.50 3.01 10.90
CA ASN A 2 -17.44 2.32 11.66
C ASN A 2 -16.69 1.33 10.74
N PHE A 3 -15.75 0.55 11.27
CA PHE A 3 -15.03 -0.48 10.51
C PHE A 3 -15.88 -1.72 10.16
N ASN A 4 -17.13 -1.79 10.61
CA ASN A 4 -18.13 -2.74 10.11
C ASN A 4 -19.00 -2.15 8.99
N LEU A 5 -18.67 -0.92 8.54
CA LEU A 5 -19.38 -0.19 7.49
C LEU A 5 -20.83 0.20 7.83
N GLU A 6 -21.15 0.19 9.13
CA GLU A 6 -22.45 0.58 9.67
C GLU A 6 -22.54 2.09 9.83
N THR A 7 -23.71 2.66 9.52
CA THR A 7 -24.01 4.07 9.77
C THR A 7 -24.46 4.31 11.22
N ASN A 8 -25.09 5.44 11.54
CA ASN A 8 -25.79 5.64 12.82
C ASN A 8 -27.25 5.18 12.76
N ILE A 9 -27.78 4.93 11.57
CA ILE A 9 -29.14 4.41 11.42
C ILE A 9 -29.02 2.88 11.45
N PRO A 10 -29.76 2.19 12.34
CA PRO A 10 -29.78 0.74 12.37
C PRO A 10 -30.07 0.18 10.97
N ASP A 11 -29.35 -0.87 10.60
CA ASP A 11 -29.60 -1.65 9.39
C ASP A 11 -29.28 -0.91 8.08
N VAL A 12 -28.65 0.26 8.18
CA VAL A 12 -28.16 1.05 7.06
C VAL A 12 -26.64 1.05 7.05
N TYR A 13 -26.08 0.64 5.91
CA TYR A 13 -24.65 0.53 5.65
C TYR A 13 -24.22 1.54 4.57
N ALA A 14 -22.94 1.87 4.52
CA ALA A 14 -22.35 2.64 3.42
C ALA A 14 -20.95 2.10 3.06
N ALA A 15 -20.65 2.05 1.77
CA ALA A 15 -19.40 1.54 1.21
C ALA A 15 -19.02 2.33 -0.05
N GLY A 16 -17.72 2.37 -0.36
CA GLY A 16 -17.15 3.13 -1.46
C GLY A 16 -17.03 4.61 -1.15
N ASP A 17 -17.05 5.43 -2.21
CA ASP A 17 -16.75 6.87 -2.13
C ASP A 17 -17.66 7.68 -1.18
N CYS A 18 -18.85 7.16 -0.85
CA CYS A 18 -19.77 7.80 0.09
C CYS A 18 -19.47 7.47 1.56
N ALA A 19 -18.54 6.55 1.85
CA ALA A 19 -18.25 6.07 3.18
C ALA A 19 -17.06 6.81 3.81
N GLN A 20 -17.35 7.63 4.82
CA GLN A 20 -16.34 8.25 5.68
C GLN A 20 -16.25 7.50 7.02
N PHE A 21 -15.06 7.06 7.42
CA PHE A 21 -14.79 6.49 8.75
C PHE A 21 -14.84 7.56 9.83
N ARG A 22 -15.61 7.31 10.91
CA ARG A 22 -15.74 8.25 12.03
C ARG A 22 -14.50 8.32 12.91
N LYS A 23 -13.78 7.21 13.01
CA LYS A 23 -12.54 7.07 13.78
C LYS A 23 -11.53 6.34 12.89
N PRO A 24 -10.69 7.06 12.13
CA PRO A 24 -9.64 6.45 11.33
C PRO A 24 -8.66 5.70 12.21
N ASP A 25 -8.10 4.61 11.71
CA ASP A 25 -7.12 3.72 12.35
C ASP A 25 -5.67 4.24 12.22
N GLY A 26 -5.49 5.54 11.97
CA GLY A 26 -4.19 6.13 11.64
C GLY A 26 -3.88 6.15 10.14
N SER A 27 -4.78 5.62 9.29
CA SER A 27 -4.67 5.78 7.84
C SER A 27 -4.77 7.25 7.38
N PRO A 28 -4.14 7.61 6.23
CA PRO A 28 -4.18 8.95 5.69
C PRO A 28 -5.59 9.30 5.21
N GLY A 29 -6.38 9.92 6.08
CA GLY A 29 -7.70 10.46 5.77
C GLY A 29 -8.86 9.52 6.11
N PRO A 30 -10.03 10.07 6.48
CA PRO A 30 -11.19 9.29 6.87
C PRO A 30 -12.01 8.75 5.68
N ILE A 31 -11.64 9.05 4.43
CA ILE A 31 -12.37 8.66 3.22
C ILE A 31 -11.41 7.92 2.29
N GLU A 32 -11.84 6.77 1.77
CA GLU A 32 -11.03 5.91 0.91
C GLU A 32 -11.63 5.81 -0.49
N GLN A 33 -11.26 6.74 -1.38
CA GLN A 33 -11.82 6.88 -2.73
C GLN A 33 -11.00 6.11 -3.78
N LEU A 34 -10.77 4.83 -3.53
CA LEU A 34 -10.04 3.94 -4.43
C LEU A 34 -10.98 2.83 -4.88
N TRP A 35 -10.84 2.39 -6.13
CA TRP A 35 -11.73 1.37 -6.70
C TRP A 35 -11.69 0.07 -5.88
N TYR A 36 -10.51 -0.32 -5.39
CA TYR A 36 -10.33 -1.57 -4.65
C TYR A 36 -10.84 -1.47 -3.21
N THR A 37 -10.76 -0.29 -2.58
CA THR A 37 -11.36 -0.06 -1.26
C THR A 37 -12.87 -0.11 -1.37
N GLY A 38 -13.47 0.49 -2.41
CA GLY A 38 -14.90 0.36 -2.69
C GLY A 38 -15.35 -1.10 -2.86
N ARG A 39 -14.59 -1.91 -3.61
CA ARG A 39 -14.84 -3.36 -3.75
C ARG A 39 -14.78 -4.08 -2.40
N MET A 40 -13.68 -3.92 -1.66
CA MET A 40 -13.47 -4.57 -0.36
C MET A 40 -14.53 -4.17 0.67
N GLN A 41 -14.92 -2.89 0.68
CA GLN A 41 -15.98 -2.40 1.55
C GLN A 41 -17.34 -3.01 1.17
N GLY A 42 -17.66 -3.09 -0.13
CA GLY A 42 -18.87 -3.75 -0.60
C GLY A 42 -18.94 -5.25 -0.21
N GLU A 43 -17.82 -5.97 -0.36
CA GLU A 43 -17.69 -7.37 0.07
C GLU A 43 -17.94 -7.52 1.58
N ASN A 44 -17.39 -6.62 2.41
CA ASN A 44 -17.61 -6.60 3.85
C ASN A 44 -19.09 -6.34 4.21
N VAL A 45 -19.75 -5.38 3.58
CA VAL A 45 -21.19 -5.14 3.78
C VAL A 45 -22.00 -6.38 3.43
N GLY A 46 -21.70 -7.04 2.31
CA GLY A 46 -22.39 -8.27 1.89
C GLY A 46 -22.29 -9.40 2.92
N VAL A 47 -21.08 -9.62 3.45
CA VAL A 47 -20.82 -10.57 4.54
C VAL A 47 -21.66 -10.25 5.78
N ARG A 48 -21.74 -8.99 6.19
CA ARG A 48 -22.47 -8.54 7.39
C ARG A 48 -23.98 -8.76 7.24
N ILE A 49 -24.54 -8.36 6.11
CA ILE A 49 -25.97 -8.58 5.79
C ILE A 49 -26.27 -10.08 5.78
N GLY A 50 -25.43 -10.88 5.10
CA GLY A 50 -25.59 -12.33 5.03
C GLY A 50 -25.57 -13.02 6.39
N ARG A 51 -24.59 -12.70 7.25
CA ARG A 51 -24.52 -13.22 8.63
C ARG A 51 -25.78 -12.91 9.42
N ARG A 52 -26.24 -11.67 9.37
CA ARG A 52 -27.45 -11.24 10.07
C ARG A 52 -28.69 -11.96 9.57
N SER A 53 -28.85 -12.11 8.25
CA SER A 53 -29.97 -12.85 7.67
C SER A 53 -29.97 -14.31 8.10
N LEU A 54 -28.81 -14.98 8.13
CA LEU A 54 -28.69 -16.36 8.60
C LEU A 54 -28.98 -16.51 10.09
N ALA A 55 -28.46 -15.59 10.92
CA ALA A 55 -28.74 -15.57 12.35
C ALA A 55 -30.25 -15.39 12.65
N ALA A 56 -30.94 -14.54 11.89
CA ALA A 56 -32.40 -14.37 12.02
C ALA A 56 -33.20 -15.63 11.64
N MET A 57 -32.61 -16.54 10.86
CA MET A 57 -33.21 -17.82 10.46
C MET A 57 -32.71 -19.01 11.31
N ASP A 58 -31.98 -18.76 12.39
CA ASP A 58 -31.32 -19.78 13.23
C ASP A 58 -30.45 -20.75 12.40
N ARG A 59 -29.81 -20.24 11.34
CA ARG A 59 -28.93 -21.02 10.47
C ARG A 59 -27.46 -20.83 10.87
N PRO A 60 -26.65 -21.89 10.85
CA PRO A 60 -25.23 -21.80 11.11
C PRO A 60 -24.55 -20.93 10.04
N HIS A 61 -23.60 -20.09 10.49
CA HIS A 61 -22.91 -19.10 9.67
C HIS A 61 -21.42 -18.99 10.03
N ASP A 62 -20.87 -20.02 10.67
CA ASP A 62 -19.50 -20.08 11.19
C ASP A 62 -18.43 -20.00 10.08
N HIS A 63 -18.82 -20.32 8.84
CA HIS A 63 -17.95 -20.24 7.67
C HIS A 63 -17.86 -18.83 7.07
N ILE A 64 -18.70 -17.89 7.50
CA ILE A 64 -18.67 -16.51 7.01
C ILE A 64 -17.75 -15.70 7.94
N PRO A 65 -16.67 -15.07 7.44
CA PRO A 65 -15.77 -14.26 8.27
C PRO A 65 -16.51 -13.18 9.06
N ASP A 66 -16.10 -12.93 10.31
CA ASP A 66 -16.67 -11.88 11.17
C ASP A 66 -15.73 -10.68 11.34
N ASN A 67 -14.76 -10.58 10.45
CA ASN A 67 -13.65 -9.65 10.54
C ASN A 67 -14.16 -8.23 10.23
N ALA A 68 -13.67 -7.23 10.97
CA ALA A 68 -13.85 -5.85 10.57
C ALA A 68 -13.14 -5.56 9.24
N TYR A 69 -13.61 -4.54 8.52
CA TYR A 69 -12.92 -4.05 7.33
C TYR A 69 -11.47 -3.71 7.67
N ASP A 70 -10.55 -4.27 6.90
CA ASP A 70 -9.13 -3.96 6.94
C ASP A 70 -8.67 -3.69 5.50
N ARG A 71 -8.19 -2.47 5.26
CA ARG A 71 -7.67 -2.07 3.95
C ARG A 71 -6.32 -2.72 3.66
N GLY A 72 -5.56 -3.09 4.69
CA GLY A 72 -4.16 -3.47 4.57
C GLY A 72 -3.25 -2.29 4.19
N VAL A 73 -2.15 -2.58 3.51
CA VAL A 73 -1.21 -1.55 3.05
C VAL A 73 -1.87 -0.73 1.96
N TRP A 74 -1.75 0.59 2.06
CA TRP A 74 -2.30 1.49 1.05
C TRP A 74 -1.50 1.35 -0.24
N PHE A 75 -2.18 1.35 -1.38
CA PHE A 75 -1.51 1.41 -2.66
C PHE A 75 -2.35 2.16 -3.68
N ASN A 76 -1.69 2.71 -4.69
CA ASN A 76 -2.36 3.23 -5.86
C ASN A 76 -1.47 3.08 -7.09
N SER A 77 -2.08 3.10 -8.26
CA SER A 77 -1.34 3.18 -9.52
C SER A 77 -2.11 3.99 -10.54
N ALA A 78 -1.36 4.63 -11.44
CA ALA A 78 -1.93 5.38 -12.54
C ALA A 78 -1.02 5.22 -13.76
N LYS A 79 -1.58 5.49 -14.94
CA LYS A 79 -0.82 5.51 -16.19
C LYS A 79 -0.94 6.87 -16.85
N PHE A 80 0.18 7.54 -17.02
CA PHE A 80 0.32 8.82 -17.69
C PHE A 80 0.98 8.59 -19.05
N PHE A 81 0.16 8.38 -20.09
CA PHE A 81 0.63 7.97 -21.42
C PHE A 81 1.50 6.70 -21.37
N THR A 82 2.81 6.84 -21.57
CA THR A 82 3.79 5.76 -21.55
C THR A 82 4.44 5.57 -20.18
N ILE A 83 4.19 6.46 -19.22
CA ILE A 83 4.77 6.39 -17.88
C ILE A 83 3.78 5.74 -16.94
N GLU A 84 4.23 4.75 -16.19
CA GLU A 84 3.45 4.13 -15.14
C GLU A 84 3.89 4.67 -13.79
N TYR A 85 2.90 5.01 -12.99
CA TYR A 85 3.07 5.45 -11.62
C TYR A 85 2.55 4.38 -10.69
N GLN A 86 3.35 4.03 -9.69
CA GLN A 86 2.97 3.13 -8.62
C GLN A 86 3.33 3.77 -7.28
N THR A 87 2.47 3.58 -6.30
CA THR A 87 2.75 3.94 -4.92
C THR A 87 2.26 2.84 -4.00
N TYR A 88 3.13 2.42 -3.09
CA TYR A 88 2.87 1.37 -2.10
C TYR A 88 3.27 1.93 -0.74
N GLY A 89 2.39 1.83 0.27
CA GLY A 89 2.60 2.45 1.56
C GLY A 89 2.46 3.97 1.55
N PHE A 90 2.89 4.62 2.62
CA PHE A 90 2.74 6.06 2.78
C PHE A 90 4.03 6.79 2.40
N VAL A 91 3.95 7.68 1.40
CA VAL A 91 5.06 8.55 0.97
C VAL A 91 4.64 10.01 1.18
N PRO A 92 5.03 10.66 2.29
CA PRO A 92 4.66 12.04 2.55
C PRO A 92 5.33 13.00 1.56
N PRO A 93 4.78 14.22 1.34
CA PRO A 93 5.40 15.23 0.47
C PRO A 93 6.81 15.65 0.92
N HIS A 94 7.04 15.64 2.24
CA HIS A 94 8.31 15.99 2.87
C HIS A 94 8.68 14.87 3.86
N PRO A 95 9.23 13.74 3.39
CA PRO A 95 9.65 12.65 4.27
C PRO A 95 10.87 13.07 5.09
N GLU A 96 10.91 12.66 6.36
CA GLU A 96 12.08 12.85 7.22
C GLU A 96 13.26 12.00 6.73
N HIS A 97 12.99 10.74 6.37
CA HIS A 97 13.98 9.86 5.77
C HIS A 97 13.50 9.34 4.42
N SER A 98 14.30 9.61 3.39
CA SER A 98 14.04 9.12 2.04
C SER A 98 15.31 9.03 1.22
N ALA A 99 15.25 8.19 0.19
CA ALA A 99 16.25 8.11 -0.84
C ALA A 99 15.55 8.12 -2.20
N VAL A 100 16.12 8.85 -3.16
CA VAL A 100 15.57 9.01 -4.50
C VAL A 100 16.62 8.60 -5.51
N TRP A 101 16.21 7.73 -6.43
CA TRP A 101 16.96 7.43 -7.63
C TRP A 101 16.22 7.99 -8.84
N ILE A 102 16.94 8.69 -9.70
CA ILE A 102 16.46 9.15 -11.00
C ILE A 102 17.42 8.61 -12.04
N HIS A 103 16.92 7.82 -12.98
CA HIS A 103 17.76 7.33 -14.07
C HIS A 103 18.28 8.50 -14.91
N PRO A 104 19.55 8.49 -15.40
CA PRO A 104 20.14 9.60 -16.14
C PRO A 104 19.34 10.07 -17.37
N GLU A 105 18.57 9.18 -18.00
CA GLU A 105 17.67 9.52 -19.12
C GLU A 105 16.38 10.24 -18.69
N GLY A 106 16.13 10.41 -17.39
CA GLY A 106 15.01 11.18 -16.83
C GLY A 106 13.63 10.54 -16.93
N LYS A 107 13.54 9.26 -17.33
CA LYS A 107 12.27 8.55 -17.54
C LYS A 107 11.87 7.59 -16.42
N HIS A 108 12.80 7.33 -15.50
CA HIS A 108 12.59 6.39 -14.40
C HIS A 108 12.93 7.07 -13.08
N LEU A 109 12.05 6.92 -12.10
CA LEU A 109 12.25 7.46 -10.76
C LEU A 109 11.78 6.44 -9.74
N ILE A 110 12.55 6.27 -8.68
CA ILE A 110 12.14 5.50 -7.49
C ILE A 110 12.45 6.35 -6.26
N ARG A 111 11.46 6.50 -5.39
CA ARG A 111 11.63 7.08 -4.06
C ARG A 111 11.23 6.03 -3.03
N LEU A 112 12.12 5.76 -2.09
CA LEU A 112 11.85 4.97 -0.90
C LEU A 112 11.75 5.89 0.31
N THR A 113 10.81 5.63 1.21
CA THR A 113 10.66 6.34 2.50
C THR A 113 10.63 5.36 3.64
N TRP A 114 11.19 5.75 4.78
CA TRP A 114 11.23 4.93 5.99
C TRP A 114 11.13 5.80 7.24
N ASP A 115 10.75 5.17 8.34
CA ASP A 115 10.85 5.73 9.68
C ASP A 115 11.97 5.02 10.45
N LEU A 116 12.30 5.54 11.63
CA LEU A 116 13.16 4.88 12.59
C LEU A 116 12.33 4.32 13.73
N ASP A 117 12.62 3.10 14.16
CA ASP A 117 12.01 2.51 15.33
C ASP A 117 12.65 2.99 16.64
N GLU A 118 12.20 2.47 17.78
CA GLU A 118 12.72 2.83 19.11
C GLU A 118 14.22 2.53 19.29
N ARG A 119 14.77 1.59 18.50
CA ARG A 119 16.20 1.22 18.48
C ARG A 119 17.00 1.98 17.43
N ARG A 120 16.35 2.89 16.70
CA ARG A 120 16.90 3.64 15.56
C ARG A 120 17.22 2.75 14.35
N GLU A 121 16.53 1.63 14.22
CA GLU A 121 16.57 0.79 13.02
C GLU A 121 15.55 1.30 11.99
N THR A 122 15.89 1.22 10.71
CA THR A 122 15.02 1.69 9.63
C THR A 122 13.83 0.74 9.43
N GLN A 123 12.66 1.30 9.13
CA GLN A 123 11.44 0.55 8.77
C GLN A 123 10.80 1.19 7.54
N ILE A 124 10.75 0.46 6.42
CA ILE A 124 10.13 0.97 5.18
C ILE A 124 8.67 1.37 5.43
N THR A 125 8.31 2.59 5.02
CA THR A 125 6.96 3.13 5.13
C THR A 125 6.26 3.23 3.80
N GLY A 126 7.02 3.44 2.72
CA GLY A 126 6.44 3.50 1.38
C GLY A 126 7.44 3.64 0.25
N MET A 127 6.90 3.57 -0.96
CA MET A 127 7.62 3.69 -2.21
C MET A 127 6.77 4.41 -3.25
N ASN A 128 7.40 5.29 -4.03
CA ASN A 128 6.87 5.81 -5.29
C ASN A 128 7.77 5.35 -6.43
N ALA A 129 7.18 4.85 -7.51
CA ALA A 129 7.89 4.54 -8.76
C ALA A 129 7.21 5.25 -9.93
N LEU A 130 8.04 5.79 -10.83
CA LEU A 130 7.62 6.26 -12.15
C LEU A 130 8.47 5.56 -13.21
N GLY A 131 7.81 5.01 -14.23
CA GLY A 131 8.46 4.36 -15.36
C GLY A 131 9.04 2.96 -15.04
N VAL A 132 9.03 2.53 -13.79
CA VAL A 132 9.47 1.19 -13.35
C VAL A 132 8.27 0.45 -12.77
N ARG A 133 8.18 -0.85 -13.05
CA ARG A 133 7.14 -1.71 -12.49
C ARG A 133 7.68 -2.60 -11.37
N PHE A 134 7.07 -2.45 -10.21
CA PHE A 134 7.26 -3.34 -9.07
C PHE A 134 6.01 -4.14 -8.74
N ARG A 135 6.24 -5.34 -8.22
CA ARG A 135 5.25 -6.24 -7.64
C ARG A 135 4.68 -5.64 -6.35
N GLN A 136 3.36 -5.42 -6.33
CA GLN A 136 2.66 -4.90 -5.17
C GLN A 136 2.78 -5.82 -3.96
N ASP A 137 2.63 -7.13 -4.16
CA ASP A 137 2.63 -8.13 -3.08
C ASP A 137 3.95 -8.17 -2.32
N VAL A 138 5.08 -7.96 -3.03
CA VAL A 138 6.41 -7.90 -2.43
C VAL A 138 6.55 -6.66 -1.53
N PHE A 139 6.20 -5.47 -2.03
CA PHE A 139 6.28 -4.25 -1.24
C PHE A 139 5.26 -4.23 -0.09
N GLU A 140 4.06 -4.75 -0.30
CA GLU A 140 3.07 -4.92 0.76
C GLU A 140 3.60 -5.81 1.88
N HIS A 141 4.27 -6.92 1.53
CA HIS A 141 4.92 -7.76 2.52
C HIS A 141 6.01 -6.99 3.28
N TRP A 142 6.92 -6.32 2.57
CA TRP A 142 8.01 -5.58 3.20
C TRP A 142 7.53 -4.47 4.14
N ILE A 143 6.49 -3.73 3.75
CA ILE A 143 5.89 -2.67 4.57
C ILE A 143 5.18 -3.27 5.79
N LYS A 144 4.38 -4.34 5.63
CA LYS A 144 3.70 -5.01 6.76
C LYS A 144 4.69 -5.58 7.77
N SER A 145 5.77 -6.18 7.29
CA SER A 145 6.80 -6.76 8.15
C SER A 145 7.85 -5.76 8.61
N LYS A 146 7.68 -4.46 8.28
CA LYS A 146 8.59 -3.37 8.68
C LYS A 146 10.04 -3.67 8.32
N GLN A 147 10.27 -4.15 7.10
CA GLN A 147 11.62 -4.48 6.65
C GLN A 147 12.53 -3.26 6.72
N ASN A 148 13.77 -3.56 7.05
CA ASN A 148 14.86 -2.60 7.08
C ASN A 148 15.22 -2.13 5.66
N ILE A 149 15.65 -0.87 5.51
CA ILE A 149 15.89 -0.27 4.19
C ILE A 149 17.03 -0.95 3.44
N GLU A 150 18.08 -1.39 4.15
CA GLU A 150 19.20 -2.12 3.57
C GLU A 150 18.71 -3.46 2.97
N TYR A 151 17.83 -4.17 3.69
CA TYR A 151 17.19 -5.39 3.16
C TYR A 151 16.36 -5.11 1.91
N VAL A 152 15.54 -4.06 1.93
CA VAL A 152 14.70 -3.67 0.79
C VAL A 152 15.56 -3.39 -0.44
N VAL A 153 16.64 -2.62 -0.30
CA VAL A 153 17.58 -2.28 -1.37
C VAL A 153 18.26 -3.54 -1.92
N GLU A 154 18.79 -4.40 -1.04
CA GLU A 154 19.42 -5.66 -1.42
C GLU A 154 18.46 -6.55 -2.22
N HIS A 155 17.18 -6.57 -1.87
CA HIS A 155 16.16 -7.45 -2.47
C HIS A 155 15.28 -6.76 -3.52
N LEU A 156 15.61 -5.54 -3.98
CA LEU A 156 14.84 -4.83 -5.02
C LEU A 156 14.61 -5.64 -6.29
N GLY A 157 15.53 -6.57 -6.61
CA GLY A 157 15.40 -7.50 -7.72
C GLY A 157 14.18 -8.43 -7.62
N ASP A 158 13.78 -8.82 -6.41
CA ASP A 158 12.63 -9.70 -6.17
C ASP A 158 11.29 -9.00 -6.45
N ALA A 159 11.28 -7.68 -6.29
CA ALA A 159 10.13 -6.85 -6.60
C ALA A 159 10.01 -6.53 -8.09
N ALA A 160 11.07 -6.73 -8.90
CA ALA A 160 11.05 -6.38 -10.31
C ALA A 160 9.98 -7.19 -11.07
N PHE A 161 9.03 -6.50 -11.71
CA PHE A 161 7.93 -7.13 -12.44
C PHE A 161 8.23 -7.28 -13.94
N ASP A 162 9.34 -6.71 -14.39
CA ASP A 162 9.67 -6.59 -15.81
C ASP A 162 10.07 -7.96 -16.42
N PRO A 163 9.46 -8.37 -17.56
CA PRO A 163 9.77 -9.63 -18.26
C PRO A 163 11.25 -9.78 -18.62
N GLU A 164 11.70 -11.01 -18.93
CA GLU A 164 13.10 -11.39 -19.21
C GLU A 164 13.89 -10.48 -20.18
N PHE A 165 13.22 -9.71 -21.05
CA PHE A 165 13.82 -8.84 -22.06
C PHE A 165 13.78 -7.33 -21.76
N PHE A 166 13.34 -6.94 -20.56
CA PHE A 166 13.33 -5.54 -20.14
C PHE A 166 14.62 -5.16 -19.40
N HIS A 167 14.97 -3.88 -19.44
CA HIS A 167 16.11 -3.35 -18.71
C HIS A 167 15.90 -3.51 -17.20
N LYS A 168 16.70 -4.37 -16.58
CA LYS A 168 16.61 -4.62 -15.14
C LYS A 168 17.42 -3.58 -14.38
N TYR A 169 16.78 -2.47 -14.00
CA TYR A 169 17.42 -1.38 -13.24
C TYR A 169 17.85 -1.76 -11.81
N HIS A 170 17.50 -2.95 -11.31
CA HIS A 170 17.80 -3.37 -9.93
C HIS A 170 19.27 -3.20 -9.52
N ARG A 171 20.24 -3.46 -10.41
CA ARG A 171 21.67 -3.27 -10.08
C ARG A 171 22.03 -1.79 -9.96
N ASP A 172 21.54 -0.96 -10.89
CA ASP A 172 21.76 0.49 -10.84
C ASP A 172 21.11 1.09 -9.60
N LEU A 173 19.94 0.57 -9.21
CA LEU A 173 19.23 0.94 -8.00
C LEU A 173 19.98 0.52 -6.74
N GLN A 174 20.42 -0.74 -6.66
CA GLN A 174 21.24 -1.24 -5.55
C GLN A 174 22.49 -0.38 -5.36
N ALA A 175 23.21 -0.08 -6.45
CA ALA A 175 24.38 0.79 -6.41
C ALA A 175 24.04 2.23 -5.99
N ALA A 176 22.90 2.77 -6.44
CA ALA A 176 22.47 4.12 -6.09
C ALA A 176 22.08 4.28 -4.62
N PHE A 177 21.65 3.19 -3.97
CA PHE A 177 21.29 3.16 -2.56
C PHE A 177 22.39 2.60 -1.66
N ASP A 178 23.53 2.20 -2.23
CA ASP A 178 24.68 1.66 -1.47
C ASP A 178 25.34 2.77 -0.60
N PRO A 179 25.40 2.60 0.73
CA PRO A 179 26.05 3.54 1.64
C PRO A 179 27.53 3.80 1.35
N GLU A 180 28.26 2.85 0.75
CA GLU A 180 29.68 2.99 0.39
C GLU A 180 29.89 3.79 -0.91
N THR A 181 28.86 3.89 -1.76
CA THR A 181 28.97 4.51 -3.09
C THR A 181 28.46 5.97 -3.12
N LYS A 182 27.93 6.49 -2.00
CA LYS A 182 27.35 7.84 -1.77
C LYS A 182 27.27 8.78 -2.99
N ALA A 183 26.04 9.00 -3.47
CA ALA A 183 25.41 10.30 -3.81
C ALA A 183 24.15 9.96 -4.63
N VAL A 184 22.95 10.45 -4.33
CA VAL A 184 22.58 11.86 -4.24
C VAL A 184 21.35 11.98 -3.33
N ALA A 185 21.49 12.74 -2.24
CA ALA A 185 20.35 13.42 -1.66
C ALA A 185 19.99 14.59 -2.59
N LEU A 186 18.81 14.54 -3.18
CA LEU A 186 18.08 15.69 -3.73
C LEU A 186 16.65 15.66 -3.18
#